data_AF-A0A847GN42-F1
#
_entry.id   AF-A0A847GN42-F1
#
_cell.length_a   1.000
_cell.length_b   1.000
_cell.length_c   1.000
_cell.angle_alpha   90.00
_cell.angle_beta   90.00
_cell.angle_gamma   90.00
#
_symmetry.space_group_name_H-M   'P 1'
#
loop_
_entity.id
_entity.type
_entity.pdbx_description
1 polymer ?
#
loop_
_entity_poly.entity_id
_entity_poly.type
_entity_poly.pdbx_seq_one_letter_code
_entity_poly.pdbx_strand_id
1 'polypeptide(L)'
;MSGTALRQALIAAGLWPAADSGSATRSPPEPGGDLLPAVCGAWAESVESSQRQRRNAIAARAESFQRAMHSGARLTWGVPGSDAARTAAWLGSRLAWWPAGVPAGRRVGLVSSRLGQELDRHQAWFAVLRTACMRLDPRRDLLVTAGQTAAQRYVQRCGRLFGLPVLTIEVERDDTLSWTSWGRLVRDSFRQAGQVQPEAAASGVRAHPLAAASGFRGGLAAPLRRVLLSPPLATEGASAALGELAGLPAADRAILAWSERIVALHVRPNGNLVRLLQARLGQPRFPAASVFLALGAELVPRELAAGLLDAGGVGWYVMNAAGEHDPAQPPPWTRGDVPTTTPAPIVPCPPADGWDYLTHCTRRRLGPWPGEGEERFLDDLILDRAGADHSALAALWRIVRSGRLIARGEFIRGGTPVVSWTAVPLSELSPLRTYRAHLGRWDFEPYGICIRRDWLQRRGARPVLYGDDPMWDELSAEAQPFFQKRESRTASGKQIDWTVEREWRHVGDVDLNELPADAALLFVPAEAEARQLAAASPWPVAVLAGGR
;
A
#
# COMPACT_ATOMS: atom_id res chain seq x y z
N MET A 1 37.96 -0.94 -10.49
CA MET A 1 37.36 -2.14 -11.11
C MET A 1 38.03 -2.39 -12.46
N SER A 2 38.36 -3.63 -12.81
CA SER A 2 38.86 -3.96 -14.16
C SER A 2 37.73 -3.84 -15.20
N GLY A 3 38.03 -3.30 -16.38
CA GLY A 3 37.06 -3.23 -17.48
C GLY A 3 36.51 -4.61 -17.89
N THR A 4 37.29 -5.66 -17.65
CA THR A 4 36.92 -7.06 -17.92
C THR A 4 35.69 -7.53 -17.13
N ALA A 5 35.62 -7.24 -15.82
CA ALA A 5 34.50 -7.69 -14.99
C ALA A 5 33.17 -7.05 -15.40
N LEU A 6 33.19 -5.74 -15.67
CA LEU A 6 32.03 -5.02 -16.20
C LEU A 6 31.58 -5.59 -17.55
N ARG A 7 32.53 -5.81 -18.48
CA ARG A 7 32.22 -6.41 -19.79
C ARG A 7 31.52 -7.75 -19.64
N GLN A 8 32.05 -8.64 -18.79
CA GLN A 8 31.45 -9.96 -18.56
C GLN A 8 30.03 -9.86 -17.98
N ALA A 9 29.79 -8.93 -17.06
CA ALA A 9 28.44 -8.73 -16.52
C ALA A 9 27.44 -8.20 -17.56
N LEU A 10 27.88 -7.28 -18.43
CA LEU A 10 27.05 -6.80 -19.53
C LEU A 10 26.74 -7.92 -20.54
N ILE A 11 27.71 -8.80 -20.82
CA ILE A 11 27.51 -10.00 -21.64
C ILE A 11 26.50 -10.94 -20.99
N ALA A 12 26.65 -11.22 -19.68
CA ALA A 12 25.74 -12.09 -18.93
C ALA A 12 24.30 -11.56 -18.92
N ALA A 13 24.11 -10.23 -18.86
CA ALA A 13 22.80 -9.62 -18.99
C ALA A 13 22.24 -9.61 -20.43
N GLY A 14 23.04 -10.01 -21.42
CA GLY A 14 22.69 -9.85 -22.83
C GLY A 14 22.53 -8.38 -23.21
N LEU A 15 23.21 -7.48 -22.49
CA LEU A 15 23.35 -6.06 -22.84
C LEU A 15 24.63 -5.82 -23.65
N TRP A 16 25.52 -6.80 -23.78
CA TRP A 16 26.74 -6.72 -24.60
C TRP A 16 26.91 -8.01 -25.42
N PRO A 17 27.48 -7.95 -26.63
CA PRO A 17 27.75 -9.14 -27.43
C PRO A 17 28.86 -10.02 -26.81
N ALA A 18 28.69 -11.34 -26.85
CA ALA A 18 29.64 -12.29 -26.24
C ALA A 18 30.95 -12.49 -27.04
N ALA A 19 31.09 -11.90 -28.24
CA ALA A 19 32.16 -12.23 -29.18
C ALA A 19 33.55 -11.67 -28.77
N ASP A 20 34.62 -12.31 -29.27
CA ASP A 20 36.03 -11.90 -29.16
C ASP A 20 36.35 -10.68 -30.04
N SER A 21 35.60 -9.60 -29.89
CA SER A 21 35.96 -8.31 -30.46
C SER A 21 37.24 -7.84 -29.75
N GLY A 22 38.41 -8.14 -30.32
CA GLY A 22 39.73 -7.68 -29.88
C GLY A 22 39.95 -6.16 -29.92
N SER A 23 38.86 -5.38 -29.91
CA SER A 23 38.88 -3.92 -29.85
C SER A 23 39.15 -3.50 -28.41
N ALA A 24 40.19 -2.66 -28.29
CA ALA A 24 40.82 -2.23 -27.06
C ALA A 24 39.81 -1.80 -26.00
N THR A 25 40.04 -2.31 -24.80
CA THR A 25 39.45 -1.86 -23.54
C THR A 25 39.56 -0.33 -23.43
N ARG A 26 38.53 0.39 -23.85
CA ARG A 26 38.33 1.76 -23.37
C ARG A 26 38.24 1.66 -21.86
N SER A 27 39.05 2.46 -21.17
CA SER A 27 39.00 2.56 -19.71
C SER A 27 37.54 2.69 -19.28
N PRO A 28 37.08 1.94 -18.26
CA PRO A 28 35.72 2.07 -17.79
C PRO A 28 35.47 3.54 -17.49
N PRO A 29 34.35 4.12 -17.94
CA PRO A 29 34.06 5.51 -17.66
C PRO A 29 34.03 5.73 -16.15
N GLU A 30 34.30 6.96 -15.74
CA GLU A 30 34.18 7.35 -14.34
C GLU A 30 32.82 6.94 -13.76
N PRO A 31 32.74 6.60 -12.46
CA PRO A 31 31.47 6.30 -11.84
C PRO A 31 30.40 7.37 -12.12
N GLY A 32 29.22 6.95 -12.54
CA GLY A 32 28.14 7.81 -13.01
C GLY A 32 28.12 8.03 -14.53
N GLY A 33 29.16 7.62 -15.26
CA GLY A 33 29.21 7.71 -16.71
C GLY A 33 28.18 6.83 -17.42
N ASP A 34 27.64 7.33 -18.54
CA ASP A 34 26.71 6.60 -19.39
C ASP A 34 27.46 5.61 -20.30
N LEU A 35 27.20 4.33 -20.08
CA LEU A 35 27.73 3.19 -20.81
C LEU A 35 26.91 2.88 -22.07
N LEU A 36 25.69 3.41 -22.19
CA LEU A 36 24.78 3.06 -23.28
C LEU A 36 25.36 3.37 -24.68
N PRO A 37 26.07 4.49 -24.92
CA PRO A 37 26.71 4.73 -26.21
C PRO A 37 27.77 3.68 -26.57
N ALA A 38 28.57 3.25 -25.58
CA ALA A 38 29.59 2.21 -25.79
C ALA A 38 28.95 0.85 -26.08
N VAL A 39 27.86 0.52 -25.38
CA VAL A 39 27.03 -0.67 -25.65
C VAL A 39 26.51 -0.65 -27.08
N CYS A 40 25.91 0.47 -27.52
CA CYS A 40 25.35 0.60 -28.87
C CYS A 40 26.43 0.44 -29.95
N GLY A 41 27.60 1.04 -29.76
CA GLY A 41 28.74 0.90 -30.67
C GLY A 41 29.19 -0.56 -30.81
N ALA A 42 29.38 -1.26 -29.68
CA ALA A 42 29.78 -2.66 -29.67
C ALA A 42 28.75 -3.58 -30.37
N TRP A 43 27.45 -3.31 -30.21
CA TRP A 43 26.42 -4.05 -30.93
C TRP A 43 26.44 -3.77 -32.43
N ALA A 44 26.69 -2.53 -32.87
CA ALA A 44 26.80 -2.19 -34.29
C ALA A 44 27.96 -2.94 -34.96
N GLU A 45 29.16 -2.92 -34.35
CA GLU A 45 30.33 -3.68 -34.80
C GLU A 45 30.04 -5.20 -34.85
N SER A 46 29.28 -5.71 -33.87
CA SER A 46 28.87 -7.12 -33.85
C SER A 46 27.90 -7.47 -34.98
N VAL A 47 27.01 -6.55 -35.41
CA VAL A 47 26.12 -6.77 -36.56
C VAL A 47 26.91 -6.90 -37.85
N GLU A 48 27.95 -6.07 -38.03
CA GLU A 48 28.81 -6.09 -39.23
C GLU A 48 29.65 -7.37 -39.33
N SER A 49 30.14 -7.87 -38.19
CA SER A 49 30.99 -9.08 -38.13
C SER A 49 30.21 -10.40 -38.04
N SER A 50 28.88 -10.38 -37.91
CA SER A 50 28.07 -11.58 -37.71
C SER A 50 27.67 -12.30 -39.00
N GLN A 51 27.68 -13.64 -38.94
CA GLN A 51 27.11 -14.50 -39.99
C GLN A 51 25.62 -14.18 -40.25
N ARG A 52 25.17 -14.32 -41.51
CA ARG A 52 23.81 -13.97 -41.97
C ARG A 52 22.69 -14.47 -41.05
N GLN A 53 22.79 -15.68 -40.52
CA GLN A 53 21.72 -16.30 -39.71
C GLN A 53 21.53 -15.64 -38.34
N ARG A 54 22.58 -15.06 -37.72
CA ARG A 54 22.50 -14.37 -36.42
C ARG A 54 22.36 -12.86 -36.56
N ARG A 55 22.68 -12.31 -37.73
CA ARG A 55 22.69 -10.87 -38.01
C ARG A 55 21.36 -10.18 -37.69
N ASN A 56 20.23 -10.76 -38.09
CA ASN A 56 18.91 -10.14 -37.89
C ASN A 56 18.54 -9.97 -36.41
N ALA A 57 18.80 -10.97 -35.56
CA ALA A 57 18.50 -10.90 -34.14
C ALA A 57 19.40 -9.91 -33.40
N ILE A 58 20.68 -9.84 -33.80
CA ILE A 58 21.66 -8.88 -33.26
C ILE A 58 21.29 -7.46 -33.70
N ALA A 59 20.90 -7.27 -34.97
CA ALA A 59 20.48 -5.97 -35.50
C ALA A 59 19.22 -5.44 -34.80
N ALA A 60 18.19 -6.27 -34.64
CA ALA A 60 16.97 -5.87 -33.93
C ALA A 60 17.24 -5.45 -32.47
N ARG A 61 18.22 -6.07 -31.81
CA ARG A 61 18.67 -5.67 -30.47
C ARG A 61 19.41 -4.34 -30.51
N ALA A 62 20.39 -4.19 -31.41
CA ALA A 62 21.15 -2.96 -31.58
C ALA A 62 20.22 -1.75 -31.80
N GLU A 63 19.26 -1.89 -32.72
CA GLU A 63 18.25 -0.86 -32.98
C GLU A 63 17.40 -0.53 -31.75
N SER A 64 17.04 -1.53 -30.94
CA SER A 64 16.23 -1.29 -29.74
C SER A 64 16.98 -0.47 -28.70
N PHE A 65 18.27 -0.75 -28.48
CA PHE A 65 19.11 0.06 -27.60
C PHE A 65 19.34 1.47 -28.16
N GLN A 66 19.57 1.59 -29.47
CA GLN A 66 19.70 2.89 -30.11
C GLN A 66 18.40 3.70 -29.95
N ARG A 67 17.23 3.12 -30.23
CA ARG A 67 15.93 3.79 -30.01
C ARG A 67 15.78 4.25 -28.56
N ALA A 68 16.11 3.39 -27.59
CA ALA A 68 16.05 3.76 -26.18
C ALA A 68 17.02 4.91 -25.84
N MET A 69 18.25 4.88 -26.37
CA MET A 69 19.24 5.95 -26.17
C MET A 69 18.74 7.29 -26.72
N HIS A 70 18.13 7.29 -27.91
CA HIS A 70 17.53 8.48 -28.53
C HIS A 70 16.29 8.97 -27.78
N SER A 71 15.53 8.08 -27.14
CA SER A 71 14.42 8.46 -26.25
C SER A 71 14.88 8.94 -24.87
N GLY A 72 16.20 9.11 -24.67
CA GLY A 72 16.78 9.65 -23.45
C GLY A 72 17.17 8.61 -22.40
N ALA A 73 17.07 7.31 -22.70
CA ALA A 73 17.50 6.28 -21.76
C ALA A 73 19.01 6.34 -21.51
N ARG A 74 19.43 5.89 -20.32
CA ARG A 74 20.83 5.85 -19.89
C ARG A 74 21.13 4.53 -19.20
N LEU A 75 22.35 4.04 -19.37
CA LEU A 75 22.87 2.90 -18.62
C LEU A 75 24.11 3.36 -17.87
N THR A 76 24.04 3.51 -16.56
CA THR A 76 25.16 4.10 -15.80
C THR A 76 25.84 3.08 -14.91
N TRP A 77 27.14 3.31 -14.70
CA TRP A 77 27.86 2.69 -13.60
C TRP A 77 27.53 3.42 -12.30
N GLY A 78 26.85 2.78 -11.34
CA GLY A 78 26.36 3.47 -10.15
C GLY A 78 25.30 4.52 -10.46
N VAL A 79 25.13 5.49 -9.56
CA VAL A 79 24.09 6.53 -9.67
C VAL A 79 24.69 7.91 -9.89
N PRO A 80 24.37 8.60 -11.00
CA PRO A 80 24.91 9.93 -11.26
C PRO A 80 24.48 10.93 -10.21
N GLY A 81 25.39 11.81 -9.79
CA GLY A 81 25.14 12.80 -8.74
C GLY A 81 25.01 12.19 -7.34
N SER A 82 25.37 10.92 -7.15
CA SER A 82 25.55 10.32 -5.83
C SER A 82 27.04 10.03 -5.60
N ASP A 83 27.48 10.02 -4.34
CA ASP A 83 28.81 9.55 -3.98
C ASP A 83 28.93 8.06 -4.36
N ALA A 84 29.79 7.77 -5.33
CA ALA A 84 29.97 6.43 -5.88
C ALA A 84 30.56 5.46 -4.84
N ALA A 85 31.48 5.93 -3.99
CA ALA A 85 32.10 5.10 -2.97
C ALA A 85 31.09 4.80 -1.84
N ARG A 86 30.26 5.77 -1.48
CA ARG A 86 29.12 5.57 -0.57
C ARG A 86 28.11 4.58 -1.14
N THR A 87 27.73 4.74 -2.40
CA THR A 87 26.77 3.85 -3.06
C THR A 87 27.31 2.42 -3.14
N ALA A 88 28.58 2.26 -3.52
CA ALA A 88 29.23 0.95 -3.57
C ALA A 88 29.36 0.30 -2.19
N ALA A 89 29.60 1.06 -1.12
CA ALA A 89 29.65 0.52 0.24
C ALA A 89 28.29 -0.02 0.72
N TRP A 90 27.18 0.55 0.25
CA TRP A 90 25.83 0.16 0.67
C TRP A 90 25.20 -0.91 -0.20
N LEU A 91 25.45 -0.86 -1.51
CA LEU A 91 24.77 -1.71 -2.49
C LEU A 91 25.71 -2.66 -3.22
N GLY A 92 27.02 -2.49 -3.07
CA GLY A 92 28.00 -3.06 -3.99
C GLY A 92 28.07 -2.28 -5.30
N SER A 93 29.03 -2.63 -6.13
CA SER A 93 29.14 -2.08 -7.49
C SER A 93 27.99 -2.58 -8.34
N ARG A 94 27.19 -1.67 -8.93
CA ARG A 94 26.01 -2.03 -9.73
C ARG A 94 25.89 -1.18 -10.97
N LEU A 95 25.19 -1.72 -11.95
CA LEU A 95 24.65 -0.99 -13.09
C LEU A 95 23.25 -0.48 -12.75
N ALA A 96 22.93 0.71 -13.26
CA ALA A 96 21.61 1.31 -13.16
C ALA A 96 21.07 1.61 -14.57
N TRP A 97 19.91 1.04 -14.88
CA TRP A 97 19.20 1.30 -16.12
C TRP A 97 18.10 2.36 -15.91
N TRP A 98 18.21 3.47 -16.64
CA TRP A 98 17.33 4.63 -16.57
C TRP A 98 16.51 4.73 -17.86
N PRO A 99 15.32 4.13 -17.96
CA PRO A 99 14.53 4.11 -19.19
C PRO A 99 14.08 5.50 -19.65
N ALA A 100 13.93 6.45 -18.72
CA ALA A 100 13.50 7.83 -18.99
C ALA A 100 14.60 8.87 -18.65
N GLY A 101 15.86 8.44 -18.71
CA GLY A 101 17.01 9.25 -18.33
C GLY A 101 17.13 9.46 -16.82
N VAL A 102 18.21 10.14 -16.42
CA VAL A 102 18.55 10.36 -15.01
C VAL A 102 17.84 11.63 -14.53
N PRO A 103 16.94 11.55 -13.55
CA PRO A 103 16.31 12.75 -13.01
C PRO A 103 17.31 13.63 -12.26
N ALA A 104 17.18 14.94 -12.49
CA ALA A 104 17.85 15.96 -11.69
C ALA A 104 17.07 16.21 -10.39
N GLY A 105 17.70 16.93 -9.46
CA GLY A 105 17.11 17.34 -8.19
C GLY A 105 17.72 16.64 -6.99
N ARG A 106 17.54 17.27 -5.84
CA ARG A 106 17.95 16.77 -4.54
C ARG A 106 17.10 15.57 -4.15
N ARG A 107 17.75 14.47 -3.80
CA ARG A 107 17.06 13.21 -3.49
C ARG A 107 16.60 13.17 -2.05
N VAL A 108 15.28 13.04 -1.84
CA VAL A 108 14.67 12.93 -0.51
C VAL A 108 13.96 11.59 -0.39
N GLY A 109 14.49 10.72 0.47
CA GLY A 109 13.92 9.41 0.74
C GLY A 109 12.91 9.45 1.88
N LEU A 110 11.75 8.85 1.67
CA LEU A 110 10.74 8.66 2.71
C LEU A 110 10.68 7.18 3.07
N VAL A 111 11.00 6.85 4.33
CA VAL A 111 11.13 5.47 4.79
C VAL A 111 10.20 5.21 5.97
N SER A 112 9.69 3.99 6.05
CA SER A 112 8.81 3.57 7.12
C SER A 112 8.90 2.06 7.32
N SER A 113 8.74 1.63 8.57
CA SER A 113 8.36 0.25 8.88
C SER A 113 6.93 -0.02 8.41
N ARG A 114 6.56 -1.30 8.26
CA ARG A 114 5.19 -1.70 7.88
C ARG A 114 4.21 -1.28 8.98
N LEU A 115 3.10 -0.66 8.57
CA LEU A 115 2.06 -0.16 9.47
C LEU A 115 1.07 -1.23 9.92
N GLY A 116 0.90 -2.29 9.13
CA GLY A 116 -0.18 -3.27 9.35
C GLY A 116 -1.30 -3.06 8.33
N GLN A 117 -2.48 -3.61 8.61
CA GLN A 117 -3.62 -3.59 7.68
C GLN A 117 -4.66 -2.51 8.03
N GLU A 118 -4.70 -2.03 9.27
CA GLU A 118 -5.66 -1.02 9.74
C GLU A 118 -5.15 0.40 9.49
N LEU A 119 -4.96 0.74 8.21
CA LEU A 119 -4.29 1.98 7.81
C LEU A 119 -4.92 3.25 8.37
N ASP A 120 -6.24 3.27 8.50
CA ASP A 120 -7.00 4.41 9.02
C ASP A 120 -6.71 4.72 10.51
N ARG A 121 -6.07 3.79 11.25
CA ARG A 121 -5.56 4.06 12.60
C ARG A 121 -4.25 4.84 12.61
N HIS A 122 -3.53 4.91 11.50
CA HIS A 122 -2.22 5.55 11.42
C HIS A 122 -2.31 7.02 10.97
N GLN A 123 -3.27 7.78 11.51
CA GLN A 123 -3.50 9.18 11.12
C GLN A 123 -2.25 10.04 11.31
N ALA A 124 -1.53 9.84 12.41
CA ALA A 124 -0.27 10.54 12.67
C ALA A 124 0.79 10.27 11.61
N TRP A 125 0.86 9.03 11.13
CA TRP A 125 1.77 8.66 10.06
C TRP A 125 1.45 9.41 8.76
N PHE A 126 0.18 9.45 8.37
CA PHE A 126 -0.26 10.17 7.16
C PHE A 126 -0.09 11.68 7.30
N ALA A 127 -0.32 12.25 8.49
CA ALA A 127 -0.08 13.67 8.76
C ALA A 127 1.39 14.05 8.60
N VAL A 128 2.32 13.22 9.10
CA VAL A 128 3.76 13.43 8.89
C VAL A 128 4.13 13.27 7.42
N LEU A 129 3.65 12.22 6.74
CA LEU A 129 3.90 12.00 5.32
C LEU A 129 3.45 13.23 4.49
N ARG A 130 2.21 13.67 4.69
CA ARG A 130 1.63 14.86 4.06
C ARG A 130 2.49 16.09 4.30
N THR A 131 2.84 16.35 5.56
CA THR A 131 3.65 17.52 5.93
C THR A 131 5.05 17.45 5.31
N ALA A 132 5.64 16.26 5.20
CA ALA A 132 6.95 16.07 4.61
C ALA A 132 6.91 16.45 3.13
N CYS A 133 5.91 15.94 2.40
CA CYS A 133 5.71 16.25 0.99
C CYS A 133 5.39 17.73 0.75
N MET A 134 4.55 18.36 1.57
CA MET A 134 4.21 19.79 1.45
C MET A 134 5.42 20.73 1.63
N ARG A 135 6.47 20.28 2.31
CA ARG A 135 7.70 21.07 2.53
C ARG A 135 8.73 20.94 1.42
N LEU A 136 8.52 20.03 0.47
CA LEU A 136 9.44 19.83 -0.66
C LEU A 136 9.16 20.84 -1.77
N ASP A 137 10.22 21.25 -2.46
CA ASP A 137 10.13 22.12 -3.63
C ASP A 137 10.01 21.25 -4.90
N PRO A 138 8.87 21.25 -5.62
CA PRO A 138 8.68 20.43 -6.83
C PRO A 138 9.70 20.66 -7.95
N ARG A 139 10.42 21.79 -7.94
CA ARG A 139 11.44 22.13 -8.94
C ARG A 139 12.84 21.67 -8.54
N ARG A 140 13.07 21.41 -7.26
CA ARG A 140 14.40 21.11 -6.71
C ARG A 140 14.49 19.74 -6.07
N ASP A 141 13.40 19.21 -5.55
CA ASP A 141 13.36 17.98 -4.79
C ASP A 141 12.78 16.82 -5.61
N LEU A 142 13.41 15.66 -5.46
CA LEU A 142 13.01 14.38 -6.06
C LEU A 142 12.71 13.39 -4.93
N LEU A 143 11.46 12.96 -4.83
CA LEU A 143 11.08 11.90 -3.90
C LEU A 143 11.69 10.58 -4.34
N VAL A 144 12.34 9.87 -3.42
CA VAL A 144 12.94 8.56 -3.66
C VAL A 144 12.21 7.50 -2.85
N THR A 145 11.77 6.45 -3.54
CA THR A 145 11.23 5.24 -2.93
C THR A 145 11.74 4.01 -3.68
N ALA A 146 11.45 2.81 -3.18
CA ALA A 146 11.85 1.57 -3.82
C ALA A 146 10.71 0.56 -3.86
N GLY A 147 10.77 -0.33 -4.85
CA GLY A 147 9.84 -1.42 -5.06
C GLY A 147 9.62 -2.25 -3.79
N GLN A 148 8.35 -2.54 -3.50
CA GLN A 148 7.91 -3.42 -2.42
C GLN A 148 8.26 -2.97 -0.99
N THR A 149 8.69 -1.71 -0.82
CA THR A 149 8.88 -1.07 0.49
C THR A 149 7.53 -0.67 1.10
N ALA A 150 7.47 -0.54 2.42
CA ALA A 150 6.21 -0.21 3.12
C ALA A 150 5.64 1.15 2.70
N ALA A 151 6.51 2.11 2.36
CA ALA A 151 6.10 3.47 2.02
C ALA A 151 5.75 3.67 0.53
N GLN A 152 6.15 2.74 -0.35
CA GLN A 152 6.16 2.96 -1.81
C GLN A 152 4.88 3.56 -2.37
N ARG A 153 3.73 2.90 -2.17
CA ARG A 153 2.46 3.32 -2.77
C ARG A 153 2.01 4.71 -2.27
N TYR A 154 2.29 5.02 -1.01
CA TYR A 154 1.92 6.30 -0.41
C TYR A 154 2.81 7.43 -0.92
N VAL A 155 4.13 7.18 -1.07
CA VAL A 155 5.08 8.14 -1.64
C VAL A 155 4.76 8.42 -3.10
N GLN A 156 4.43 7.39 -3.89
CA GLN A 156 4.00 7.55 -5.28
C GLN A 156 2.71 8.36 -5.38
N ARG A 157 1.73 8.11 -4.51
CA ARG A 157 0.49 8.88 -4.50
C ARG A 157 0.73 10.33 -4.08
N CYS A 158 1.58 10.57 -3.09
CA CYS A 158 2.01 11.92 -2.71
C CYS A 158 2.68 12.67 -3.86
N GLY A 159 3.51 11.97 -4.66
CA GLY A 159 4.08 12.53 -5.89
C GLY A 159 3.02 13.17 -6.80
N ARG A 160 1.93 12.44 -7.05
CA ARG A 160 0.80 12.94 -7.86
C ARG A 160 0.04 14.06 -7.15
N LEU A 161 -0.29 13.89 -5.87
CA LEU A 161 -1.08 14.86 -5.10
C LEU A 161 -0.39 16.22 -4.92
N PHE A 162 0.94 16.23 -4.72
CA PHE A 162 1.72 17.43 -4.45
C PHE A 162 2.55 17.90 -5.65
N GLY A 163 2.39 17.26 -6.83
CA GLY A 163 3.13 17.59 -8.04
C GLY A 163 4.65 17.36 -7.92
N LEU A 164 5.08 16.45 -7.05
CA LEU A 164 6.49 16.15 -6.82
C LEU A 164 6.97 15.06 -7.77
N PRO A 165 8.15 15.20 -8.40
CA PRO A 165 8.72 14.12 -9.16
C PRO A 165 9.10 12.97 -8.23
N VAL A 166 8.82 11.74 -8.65
CA VAL A 166 9.11 10.52 -7.88
C VAL A 166 10.02 9.60 -8.69
N LEU A 167 11.09 9.13 -8.06
CA LEU A 167 11.95 8.06 -8.52
C LEU A 167 11.67 6.78 -7.73
N THR A 168 11.22 5.74 -8.42
CA THR A 168 11.08 4.39 -7.87
C THR A 168 12.28 3.53 -8.24
N ILE A 169 13.01 3.06 -7.24
CA ILE A 169 14.14 2.14 -7.40
C ILE A 169 13.61 0.70 -7.44
N GLU A 170 13.82 0.01 -8.54
CA GLU A 170 13.49 -1.41 -8.68
C GLU A 170 14.75 -2.24 -8.42
N VAL A 171 14.76 -2.95 -7.31
CA VAL A 171 15.79 -3.90 -6.92
C VAL A 171 15.10 -5.12 -6.32
N GLU A 172 15.57 -6.32 -6.66
CA GLU A 172 14.98 -7.53 -6.12
C GLU A 172 15.29 -7.64 -4.62
N ARG A 173 14.29 -8.05 -3.82
CA ARG A 173 14.31 -7.97 -2.36
C ARG A 173 15.58 -8.56 -1.72
N ASP A 174 16.03 -9.70 -2.23
CA ASP A 174 17.08 -10.51 -1.63
C ASP A 174 18.38 -10.52 -2.44
N ASP A 175 18.55 -9.59 -3.38
CA ASP A 175 19.70 -9.55 -4.30
C ASP A 175 19.91 -10.86 -5.10
N THR A 176 18.89 -11.72 -5.19
CA THR A 176 18.90 -13.02 -5.88
C THR A 176 18.83 -12.92 -7.39
N LEU A 177 18.68 -11.70 -7.91
CA LEU A 177 18.41 -11.48 -9.31
C LEU A 177 19.60 -11.99 -10.12
N SER A 178 19.34 -12.85 -11.09
CA SER A 178 20.38 -13.21 -12.04
C SER A 178 20.62 -12.06 -13.03
N TRP A 179 21.84 -11.93 -13.53
CA TRP A 179 22.15 -10.97 -14.59
C TRP A 179 21.25 -11.17 -15.82
N THR A 180 20.93 -12.42 -16.15
CA THR A 180 19.99 -12.78 -17.23
C THR A 180 18.58 -12.24 -16.99
N SER A 181 18.07 -12.36 -15.76
CA SER A 181 16.76 -11.85 -15.35
C SER A 181 16.73 -10.32 -15.43
N TRP A 182 17.75 -9.66 -14.90
CA TRP A 182 17.89 -8.20 -15.00
C TRP A 182 17.92 -7.70 -16.44
N GLY A 183 18.71 -8.35 -17.30
CA GLY A 183 18.76 -8.03 -18.71
C GLY A 183 17.42 -8.19 -19.43
N ARG A 184 16.60 -9.16 -18.99
CA ARG A 184 15.22 -9.30 -19.48
C ARG A 184 14.36 -8.10 -19.08
N LEU A 185 14.41 -7.68 -17.81
CA LEU A 185 13.68 -6.50 -17.32
C LEU A 185 14.09 -5.22 -18.08
N VAL A 186 15.39 -5.04 -18.35
CA VAL A 186 15.88 -3.93 -19.19
C VAL A 186 15.26 -3.98 -20.58
N ARG A 187 15.22 -5.15 -21.23
CA ARG A 187 14.62 -5.30 -22.56
C ARG A 187 13.11 -5.10 -22.58
N ASP A 188 12.41 -5.61 -21.57
CA ASP A 188 10.96 -5.45 -21.45
C ASP A 188 10.59 -3.98 -21.23
N SER A 189 11.48 -3.21 -20.60
CA SER A 189 11.30 -1.77 -20.41
C SER A 189 11.24 -0.97 -21.71
N PHE A 190 11.83 -1.47 -22.81
CA PHE A 190 11.79 -0.81 -24.11
C PHE A 190 10.38 -0.75 -24.70
N ARG A 191 9.58 -1.80 -24.48
CA ARG A 191 8.21 -1.88 -25.02
C ARG A 191 7.29 -0.85 -24.37
N GLN A 192 7.51 -0.58 -23.09
CA GLN A 192 6.71 0.37 -22.32
C GLN A 192 7.04 1.83 -22.66
N ALA A 193 8.29 2.13 -23.01
CA ALA A 193 8.69 3.49 -23.42
C ALA A 193 8.03 3.96 -24.73
N GLY A 194 7.68 3.03 -25.63
CA GLY A 194 6.99 3.35 -26.89
C GLY A 194 5.46 3.50 -26.77
N GLN A 195 4.86 3.17 -25.62
CA GLN A 195 3.41 3.16 -25.41
C GLN A 195 2.91 4.26 -24.45
N VAL A 196 3.78 5.15 -23.96
CA VAL A 196 3.36 6.26 -23.10
C VAL A 196 2.61 7.30 -23.94
N GLN A 197 1.31 7.08 -24.16
CA GLN A 197 0.39 8.15 -24.48
C GLN A 197 0.37 9.14 -23.31
N PRO A 198 0.26 10.46 -23.57
CA PRO A 198 0.04 11.42 -22.50
C PRO A 198 -1.26 11.05 -21.78
N GLU A 199 -1.16 10.67 -20.50
CA GLU A 199 -2.32 10.46 -19.65
C GLU A 199 -3.16 11.75 -19.69
N ALA A 200 -4.42 11.61 -20.09
CA ALA A 200 -5.37 12.71 -20.06
C ALA A 200 -5.39 13.29 -18.64
N ALA A 201 -5.35 14.63 -18.54
CA ALA A 201 -5.46 15.31 -17.26
C ALA A 201 -6.66 14.74 -16.49
N ALA A 202 -6.43 14.32 -15.25
CA ALA A 202 -7.47 13.80 -14.36
C ALA A 202 -8.53 14.91 -14.16
N SER A 203 -9.55 14.91 -15.02
CA SER A 203 -10.66 15.86 -14.95
C SER A 203 -11.46 15.51 -13.70
N GLY A 204 -11.40 16.36 -12.67
CA GLY A 204 -12.25 16.23 -11.49
C GLY A 204 -11.61 16.58 -10.16
N VAL A 205 -10.29 16.67 -10.05
CA VAL A 205 -9.65 17.09 -8.78
C VAL A 205 -9.64 18.62 -8.70
N ARG A 206 -10.68 19.20 -8.09
CA ARG A 206 -10.63 20.61 -7.66
C ARG A 206 -9.43 20.77 -6.72
N ALA A 207 -8.55 21.71 -7.05
CA ALA A 207 -7.43 22.07 -6.18
C ALA A 207 -7.96 22.45 -4.78
N HIS A 208 -7.35 21.90 -3.74
CA HIS A 208 -7.72 22.21 -2.35
C HIS A 208 -7.38 23.68 -2.04
N PRO A 209 -8.17 24.39 -1.20
CA PRO A 209 -7.87 25.77 -0.80
C PRO A 209 -6.46 25.96 -0.21
N LEU A 210 -5.91 24.95 0.46
CA LEU A 210 -4.52 24.97 0.97
C LEU A 210 -3.45 24.84 -0.13
N ALA A 211 -3.78 24.27 -1.30
CA ALA A 211 -2.92 24.29 -2.49
C ALA A 211 -3.00 25.64 -3.23
N ALA A 212 -4.09 26.39 -3.03
CA ALA A 212 -4.23 27.75 -3.57
C ALA A 212 -3.34 28.76 -2.82
N ALA A 213 -3.07 28.54 -1.52
CA ALA A 213 -2.14 29.36 -0.75
C ALA A 213 -0.69 29.28 -1.23
N SER A 214 -0.30 28.23 -1.97
CA SER A 214 1.02 28.08 -2.61
C SER A 214 1.03 28.45 -4.10
N GLY A 215 -0.06 29.02 -4.64
CA GLY A 215 -0.14 29.46 -6.03
C GLY A 215 -0.16 28.32 -7.07
N PHE A 216 -0.48 27.08 -6.67
CA PHE A 216 -0.38 25.92 -7.55
C PHE A 216 -1.64 25.76 -8.41
N ARG A 217 -1.56 26.14 -9.70
CA ARG A 217 -2.59 25.84 -10.71
C ARG A 217 -2.34 24.46 -11.32
N GLY A 218 -3.30 23.54 -11.15
CA GLY A 218 -3.54 22.34 -11.96
C GLY A 218 -2.30 21.56 -12.43
N GLY A 219 -1.84 20.60 -11.62
CA GLY A 219 -0.71 19.75 -11.96
C GLY A 219 -1.02 18.77 -13.09
N LEU A 220 -0.31 18.90 -14.21
CA LEU A 220 -0.01 17.76 -15.07
C LEU A 220 0.60 16.66 -14.19
N ALA A 221 0.13 15.42 -14.33
CA ALA A 221 0.65 14.31 -13.54
C ALA A 221 2.17 14.21 -13.73
N ALA A 222 2.93 14.38 -12.64
CA ALA A 222 4.38 14.23 -12.70
C ALA A 222 4.70 12.78 -13.11
N PRO A 223 5.50 12.57 -14.18
CA PRO A 223 5.75 11.23 -14.67
C PRO A 223 6.48 10.43 -13.59
N LEU A 224 5.93 9.27 -13.23
CA LEU A 224 6.61 8.30 -12.37
C LEU A 224 7.88 7.82 -13.08
N ARG A 225 9.03 8.14 -12.51
CA ARG A 225 10.31 7.68 -13.03
C ARG A 225 10.72 6.41 -12.30
N ARG A 226 11.35 5.50 -13.03
CA ARG A 226 11.88 4.27 -12.47
C ARG A 226 13.34 4.08 -12.87
N VAL A 227 14.05 3.31 -12.07
CA VAL A 227 15.42 2.86 -12.34
C VAL A 227 15.53 1.40 -11.95
N LEU A 228 16.11 0.59 -12.84
CA LEU A 228 16.34 -0.83 -12.57
C LEU A 228 17.78 -1.03 -12.12
N LEU A 229 17.96 -1.58 -10.93
CA LEU A 229 19.27 -1.94 -10.41
C LEU A 229 19.67 -3.36 -10.76
N SER A 230 20.89 -3.49 -11.26
CA SER A 230 21.47 -4.81 -11.55
C SER A 230 21.77 -5.57 -10.26
N PRO A 231 22.03 -6.89 -10.38
CA PRO A 231 22.72 -7.62 -9.33
C PRO A 231 24.07 -6.96 -9.02
N PRO A 232 24.63 -7.18 -7.82
CA PRO A 232 25.98 -6.70 -7.53
C PRO A 232 26.97 -7.36 -8.50
N LEU A 233 27.89 -6.56 -8.99
CA LEU A 233 29.02 -7.04 -9.76
C LEU A 233 29.95 -7.75 -8.80
N ALA A 234 30.40 -8.95 -9.17
CA ALA A 234 31.39 -9.69 -8.41
C ALA A 234 32.67 -8.85 -8.32
N THR A 235 32.85 -8.15 -7.21
CA THR A 235 34.11 -7.47 -6.89
C THR A 235 34.78 -8.22 -5.76
N GLU A 236 36.01 -8.67 -6.03
CA GLU A 236 36.99 -8.98 -4.98
C GLU A 236 37.11 -7.75 -4.07
N GLY A 237 36.82 -7.94 -2.78
CA GLY A 237 36.81 -6.87 -1.78
C GLY A 237 35.42 -6.28 -1.52
N ALA A 238 34.50 -7.09 -0.99
CA ALA A 238 33.37 -6.54 -0.24
C ALA A 238 33.94 -5.69 0.90
N SER A 239 33.62 -4.38 0.93
CA SER A 239 33.96 -3.53 2.08
C SER A 239 33.35 -4.13 3.35
N ALA A 240 34.02 -4.01 4.50
CA ALA A 240 33.48 -4.43 5.79
C ALA A 240 32.06 -3.88 6.05
N ALA A 241 31.78 -2.65 5.59
CA ALA A 241 30.46 -2.03 5.66
C ALA A 241 29.40 -2.76 4.82
N LEU A 242 29.78 -3.35 3.67
CA LEU A 242 28.87 -4.18 2.88
C LEU A 242 28.53 -5.47 3.63
N GLY A 243 29.46 -6.01 4.42
CA GLY A 243 29.26 -7.24 5.20
C GLY A 243 28.15 -7.10 6.26
N GLU A 244 28.15 -6.01 7.03
CA GLU A 244 27.12 -5.75 8.06
C GLU A 244 25.75 -5.44 7.45
N LEU A 245 25.74 -4.83 6.26
CA LEU A 245 24.53 -4.39 5.56
C LEU A 245 23.97 -5.46 4.60
N ALA A 246 24.74 -6.46 4.18
CA ALA A 246 24.35 -7.44 3.18
C ALA A 246 23.10 -8.24 3.56
N GLY A 247 22.88 -8.50 4.85
CA GLY A 247 21.69 -9.18 5.35
C GLY A 247 20.45 -8.29 5.46
N LEU A 248 20.52 -7.03 5.04
CA LEU A 248 19.41 -6.06 5.10
C LEU A 248 18.80 -5.82 3.71
N PRO A 249 17.49 -5.52 3.63
CA PRO A 249 16.78 -5.39 2.36
C PRO A 249 17.46 -4.41 1.40
N ALA A 250 17.74 -4.86 0.17
CA ALA A 250 18.44 -4.06 -0.84
C ALA A 250 17.65 -2.78 -1.21
N ALA A 251 16.31 -2.87 -1.20
CA ALA A 251 15.41 -1.76 -1.49
C ALA A 251 15.57 -0.60 -0.48
N ASP A 252 15.55 -0.92 0.82
CA ASP A 252 15.73 0.09 1.87
C ASP A 252 17.17 0.64 1.83
N ARG A 253 18.18 -0.23 1.65
CA ARG A 253 19.58 0.20 1.47
C ARG A 253 19.72 1.20 0.31
N ALA A 254 19.00 0.99 -0.79
CA ALA A 254 19.09 1.85 -1.96
C ALA A 254 18.48 3.23 -1.71
N ILE A 255 17.31 3.29 -1.06
CA ILE A 255 16.70 4.57 -0.66
C ILE A 255 17.67 5.35 0.23
N LEU A 256 18.25 4.70 1.25
CA LEU A 256 19.22 5.35 2.12
C LEU A 256 20.46 5.79 1.34
N ALA A 257 21.13 4.90 0.63
CA ALA A 257 22.39 5.22 -0.04
C ALA A 257 22.30 6.43 -1.01
N TRP A 258 21.17 6.58 -1.70
CA TRP A 258 21.02 7.57 -2.77
C TRP A 258 20.39 8.87 -2.34
N SER A 259 19.67 8.87 -1.22
CA SER A 259 19.03 10.07 -0.73
C SER A 259 20.02 10.96 0.01
N GLU A 260 19.95 12.25 -0.25
CA GLU A 260 20.68 13.27 0.52
C GLU A 260 20.00 13.51 1.86
N ARG A 261 18.67 13.42 1.90
CA ARG A 261 17.87 13.50 3.12
C ARG A 261 16.95 12.29 3.25
N ILE A 262 16.79 11.82 4.47
CA ILE A 262 15.87 10.75 4.83
C ILE A 262 14.86 11.31 5.84
N VAL A 263 13.58 11.03 5.62
CA VAL A 263 12.53 11.22 6.62
C VAL A 263 12.03 9.84 7.02
N ALA A 264 12.26 9.47 8.27
CA ALA A 264 11.78 8.24 8.87
C ALA A 264 10.43 8.50 9.55
N LEU A 265 9.36 7.93 8.99
CA LEU A 265 7.99 8.18 9.41
C LEU A 265 7.59 7.32 10.61
N HIS A 266 7.76 6.00 10.49
CA HIS A 266 7.55 5.05 11.59
C HIS A 266 8.71 4.06 11.63
N VAL A 267 9.25 3.83 12.82
CA VAL A 267 10.38 2.91 13.02
C VAL A 267 10.05 1.98 14.17
N ARG A 268 9.89 0.69 13.88
CA ARG A 268 9.68 -0.31 14.91
C ARG A 268 10.99 -0.64 15.65
N PRO A 269 10.95 -0.91 16.96
CA PRO A 269 12.10 -1.46 17.68
C PRO A 269 12.63 -2.73 17.02
N ASN A 270 13.95 -2.92 17.03
CA ASN A 270 14.63 -4.10 16.49
C ASN A 270 14.35 -4.39 14.99
N GLY A 271 13.82 -3.42 14.23
CA GLY A 271 13.60 -3.56 12.80
C GLY A 271 14.86 -3.38 11.94
N ASN A 272 14.82 -3.85 10.69
CA ASN A 272 15.89 -3.58 9.73
C ASN A 272 16.12 -2.08 9.51
N LEU A 273 15.04 -1.29 9.53
CA LEU A 273 15.13 0.16 9.31
C LEU A 273 15.95 0.87 10.39
N VAL A 274 15.81 0.52 11.69
CA VAL A 274 16.64 1.19 12.72
C VAL A 274 18.13 0.89 12.53
N ARG A 275 18.47 -0.36 12.18
CA ARG A 275 19.85 -0.76 11.87
C ARG A 275 20.42 0.03 10.69
N LEU A 276 19.62 0.22 9.64
CA LEU A 276 19.99 1.02 8.48
C LEU A 276 20.16 2.51 8.83
N LEU A 277 19.28 3.07 9.65
CA LEU A 277 19.40 4.47 10.08
C LEU A 277 20.65 4.69 10.94
N GLN A 278 20.94 3.79 11.88
CA GLN A 278 22.17 3.81 12.68
C GLN A 278 23.43 3.73 11.80
N ALA A 279 23.46 2.78 10.86
CA ALA A 279 24.58 2.63 9.93
C ALA A 279 24.79 3.87 9.05
N ARG A 280 23.72 4.56 8.65
CA ARG A 280 23.81 5.83 7.92
C ARG A 280 24.41 6.93 8.80
N LEU A 281 23.89 7.10 10.01
CA LEU A 281 24.31 8.15 10.93
C LEU A 281 25.76 7.98 11.39
N GLY A 282 26.23 6.74 11.53
CA GLY A 282 27.64 6.44 11.87
C GLY A 282 28.65 6.65 10.73
N GLN A 283 28.22 6.97 9.52
CA GLN A 283 29.11 7.10 8.36
C GLN A 283 29.43 8.57 8.02
N PRO A 284 30.72 9.01 8.06
CA PRO A 284 31.11 10.40 7.80
C PRO A 284 30.77 10.93 6.39
N ARG A 285 30.49 10.03 5.43
CA ARG A 285 30.13 10.38 4.05
C ARG A 285 28.67 10.81 3.87
N PHE A 286 27.85 10.73 4.92
CA PHE A 286 26.54 11.35 4.93
C PHE A 286 26.62 12.71 5.60
N PRO A 287 25.95 13.74 5.06
CA PRO A 287 25.87 15.02 5.74
C PRO A 287 25.29 14.88 7.15
N ALA A 288 25.80 15.69 8.08
CA ALA A 288 25.12 15.91 9.36
C ALA A 288 23.69 16.39 9.09
N ALA A 289 22.75 16.04 9.99
CA ALA A 289 21.33 16.37 9.83
C ALA A 289 20.69 15.83 8.53
N SER A 290 21.16 14.68 8.02
CA SER A 290 20.59 14.03 6.84
C SER A 290 19.45 13.07 7.15
N VAL A 291 19.14 12.82 8.43
CA VAL A 291 18.04 11.93 8.87
C VAL A 291 17.11 12.70 9.79
N PHE A 292 15.84 12.80 9.39
CA PHE A 292 14.75 13.39 10.15
C PHE A 292 13.86 12.29 10.71
N LEU A 293 13.64 12.30 12.02
CA LEU A 293 12.87 11.30 12.75
C LEU A 293 11.53 11.89 13.14
N ALA A 294 10.43 11.31 12.66
CA ALA A 294 9.11 11.73 13.07
C ALA A 294 8.82 11.25 14.50
N LEU A 295 8.86 12.14 15.48
CA LEU A 295 8.78 11.76 16.89
C LEU A 295 7.33 11.57 17.34
N GLY A 296 7.04 10.44 18.00
CA GLY A 296 5.71 10.11 18.52
C GLY A 296 5.55 8.63 18.85
N ALA A 297 4.59 8.28 19.70
CA ALA A 297 4.37 6.91 20.15
C ALA A 297 4.04 5.95 18.98
N GLU A 298 3.23 6.40 18.02
CA GLU A 298 2.88 5.65 16.81
C GLU A 298 3.86 5.87 15.64
N LEU A 299 4.91 6.69 15.84
CA LEU A 299 5.87 7.11 14.82
C LEU A 299 7.26 6.53 15.15
N VAL A 300 8.20 7.38 15.57
CA VAL A 300 9.46 6.97 16.20
C VAL A 300 9.35 7.20 17.71
N PRO A 301 9.23 6.13 18.52
CA PRO A 301 9.13 6.23 19.97
C PRO A 301 10.35 6.92 20.58
N ARG A 302 10.16 7.62 21.70
CA ARG A 302 11.21 8.45 22.32
C ARG A 302 12.43 7.63 22.72
N GLU A 303 12.22 6.43 23.24
CA GLU A 303 13.27 5.51 23.68
C GLU A 303 14.16 5.09 22.50
N LEU A 304 13.54 4.82 21.35
CA LEU A 304 14.25 4.47 20.12
C LEU A 304 14.91 5.69 19.48
N ALA A 305 14.24 6.83 19.52
CA ALA A 305 14.74 8.08 18.96
C ALA A 305 16.01 8.56 19.66
N ALA A 306 16.13 8.38 20.99
CA ALA A 306 17.27 8.88 21.76
C ALA A 306 18.63 8.46 21.15
N GLY A 307 18.83 7.16 20.90
CA GLY A 307 20.07 6.69 20.30
C GLY A 307 20.30 7.15 18.86
N LEU A 308 19.23 7.42 18.09
CA LEU A 308 19.35 7.98 16.74
C LEU A 308 19.65 9.48 16.76
N LEU A 309 19.12 10.21 17.74
CA LEU A 309 19.41 11.63 17.96
C LEU A 309 20.85 11.82 18.42
N ASP A 310 21.33 11.00 19.35
CA ASP A 310 22.72 11.00 19.81
C ASP A 310 23.71 10.71 18.68
N ALA A 311 23.30 9.90 17.70
CA ALA A 311 24.06 9.63 16.48
C ALA A 311 23.98 10.75 15.42
N GLY A 312 23.33 11.89 15.72
CA GLY A 312 23.23 13.06 14.82
C GLY A 312 21.96 13.11 13.97
N GLY A 313 20.96 12.29 14.29
CA GLY A 313 19.61 12.41 13.74
C GLY A 313 18.90 13.68 14.23
N VAL A 314 17.93 14.16 13.45
CA VAL A 314 17.14 15.36 13.77
C VAL A 314 15.74 14.96 14.14
N GLY A 315 15.33 15.31 15.36
CA GLY A 315 13.96 15.13 15.81
C GLY A 315 13.01 16.06 15.07
N TRP A 316 11.90 15.52 14.57
CA TRP A 316 10.86 16.29 13.91
C TRP A 316 9.50 16.01 14.55
N TYR A 317 8.95 17.04 15.18
CA TYR A 317 7.59 17.05 15.69
C TYR A 317 6.66 17.72 14.67
N VAL A 318 5.58 17.03 14.33
CA VAL A 318 4.47 17.61 13.58
C VAL A 318 3.36 17.90 14.57
N MET A 319 3.19 19.18 14.89
CA MET A 319 2.08 19.65 15.73
C MET A 319 0.77 19.23 15.04
N ASN A 320 -0.12 18.58 15.80
CA ASN A 320 -1.37 17.99 15.30
C ASN A 320 -1.21 16.75 14.39
N ALA A 321 -0.05 16.08 14.37
CA ALA A 321 0.05 14.77 13.71
C ALA A 321 -0.65 13.69 14.53
N ALA A 322 -0.42 13.65 15.85
CA ALA A 322 -1.38 13.03 16.74
C ALA A 322 -2.65 13.88 16.65
N GLY A 323 -3.54 13.54 15.73
CA GLY A 323 -4.93 13.82 15.94
C GLY A 323 -5.28 13.11 17.23
N GLU A 324 -5.10 13.79 18.37
CA GLU A 324 -6.02 13.58 19.47
C GLU A 324 -7.38 13.84 18.83
N HIS A 325 -7.99 12.75 18.38
CA HIS A 325 -9.37 12.75 17.94
C HIS A 325 -10.09 13.21 19.18
N ASP A 326 -10.40 14.51 19.24
CA ASP A 326 -11.27 15.03 20.26
C ASP A 326 -12.55 14.21 20.13
N PRO A 327 -12.90 13.35 21.11
CA PRO A 327 -14.11 12.55 21.01
C PRO A 327 -15.37 13.44 20.93
N ALA A 328 -15.24 14.75 21.24
CA ALA A 328 -16.27 15.75 21.02
C ALA A 328 -16.31 16.30 19.59
N GLN A 329 -15.27 16.14 18.77
CA GLN A 329 -15.32 16.50 17.35
C GLN A 329 -16.10 15.43 16.58
N PRO A 330 -17.22 15.81 15.93
CA PRO A 330 -18.03 14.85 15.23
C PRO A 330 -17.24 14.35 14.01
N PRO A 331 -17.29 13.03 13.71
CA PRO A 331 -16.48 12.45 12.65
C PRO A 331 -16.84 13.11 11.33
N PRO A 332 -15.90 13.21 10.37
CA PRO A 332 -16.03 14.08 9.20
C PRO A 332 -17.23 13.77 8.29
N TRP A 333 -17.88 12.62 8.45
CA TRP A 333 -19.16 12.24 7.82
C TRP A 333 -20.36 13.11 8.23
N THR A 334 -20.28 13.76 9.39
CA THR A 334 -21.35 14.62 9.96
C THR A 334 -21.48 15.97 9.29
N ARG A 335 -20.49 16.42 8.51
CA ARG A 335 -20.44 17.77 7.92
C ARG A 335 -21.17 17.92 6.58
N GLY A 336 -21.82 16.89 6.06
CA GLY A 336 -22.65 17.01 4.86
C GLY A 336 -24.10 17.26 5.25
N ASP A 337 -24.78 18.17 4.54
CA ASP A 337 -26.19 18.57 4.67
C ASP A 337 -27.10 17.39 5.06
N VAL A 338 -27.24 17.15 6.36
CA VAL A 338 -28.27 16.25 6.87
C VAL A 338 -29.55 17.07 6.80
N PRO A 339 -30.55 16.70 5.99
CA PRO A 339 -31.84 17.35 6.04
C PRO A 339 -32.32 17.34 7.50
N THR A 340 -32.98 18.42 7.91
CA THR A 340 -33.43 18.66 9.29
C THR A 340 -34.57 17.69 9.64
N THR A 341 -34.26 16.40 9.75
CA THR A 341 -35.16 15.34 10.20
C THR A 341 -35.05 15.21 11.71
N THR A 342 -36.18 14.89 12.35
CA THR A 342 -36.19 14.55 13.77
C THR A 342 -35.25 13.36 13.98
N PRO A 343 -34.28 13.43 14.92
CA PRO A 343 -33.40 12.31 15.20
C PRO A 343 -34.17 11.04 15.54
N ALA A 344 -33.69 9.89 15.09
CA ALA A 344 -34.25 8.61 15.48
C ALA A 344 -34.20 8.40 17.00
N PRO A 345 -35.17 7.69 17.60
CA PRO A 345 -35.15 7.43 19.03
C PRO A 345 -33.98 6.51 19.39
N ILE A 346 -33.33 6.82 20.51
CA ILE A 346 -32.42 5.88 21.17
C ILE A 346 -33.27 4.98 22.08
N VAL A 347 -33.18 3.67 21.85
CA VAL A 347 -34.05 2.66 22.48
C VAL A 347 -33.22 1.65 23.28
N PRO A 348 -33.80 0.98 24.30
CA PRO A 348 -33.13 -0.14 24.92
C PRO A 348 -32.92 -1.29 23.92
N CYS A 349 -31.86 -2.08 24.13
CA CYS A 349 -31.67 -3.32 23.37
C CYS A 349 -32.88 -4.25 23.58
N PRO A 350 -33.49 -4.81 22.52
CA PRO A 350 -34.60 -5.74 22.69
C PRO A 350 -34.15 -7.00 23.46
N PRO A 351 -35.05 -7.61 24.25
CA PRO A 351 -34.76 -8.83 25.00
C PRO A 351 -34.55 -10.03 24.06
N ALA A 352 -33.87 -11.06 24.56
CA ALA A 352 -33.65 -12.31 23.82
C ALA A 352 -34.95 -13.12 23.63
N ASP A 353 -35.87 -13.03 24.59
CA ASP A 353 -37.16 -13.69 24.53
C ASP A 353 -37.99 -13.13 23.37
N GLY A 354 -38.39 -13.99 22.43
CA GLY A 354 -39.14 -13.57 21.24
C GLY A 354 -38.28 -12.81 20.22
N TRP A 355 -36.97 -13.11 20.12
CA TRP A 355 -36.09 -12.48 19.15
C TRP A 355 -36.55 -12.71 17.69
N ASP A 356 -37.23 -11.71 17.15
CA ASP A 356 -37.82 -11.70 15.81
C ASP A 356 -36.90 -11.06 14.74
N TYR A 357 -35.66 -10.74 15.08
CA TYR A 357 -34.71 -10.10 14.17
C TYR A 357 -33.69 -11.08 13.61
N LEU A 358 -33.09 -10.69 12.48
CA LEU A 358 -31.83 -11.19 11.98
C LEU A 358 -30.80 -10.06 12.07
N THR A 359 -29.62 -10.37 12.59
CA THR A 359 -28.57 -9.40 12.89
C THR A 359 -27.46 -9.45 11.86
N HIS A 360 -27.06 -8.29 11.33
CA HIS A 360 -25.85 -8.13 10.53
C HIS A 360 -24.86 -7.25 11.27
N CYS A 361 -23.75 -7.84 11.74
CA CYS A 361 -22.66 -7.08 12.34
C CYS A 361 -21.77 -6.46 11.25
N THR A 362 -21.58 -5.15 11.35
CA THR A 362 -20.62 -4.39 10.54
C THR A 362 -19.22 -4.53 11.10
N ARG A 363 -18.21 -4.36 10.26
CA ARG A 363 -16.81 -4.52 10.65
C ARG A 363 -15.91 -3.50 9.97
N ARG A 364 -14.72 -3.32 10.55
CA ARG A 364 -13.65 -2.50 9.97
C ARG A 364 -13.29 -2.96 8.56
N ARG A 365 -12.98 -2.01 7.69
CA ARG A 365 -12.57 -2.26 6.30
C ARG A 365 -11.07 -1.98 6.12
N LEU A 366 -10.27 -3.03 5.92
CA LEU A 366 -8.79 -2.95 5.85
C LEU A 366 -8.21 -2.31 4.56
N GLY A 367 -9.05 -1.80 3.66
CA GLY A 367 -8.66 -1.24 2.37
C GLY A 367 -9.83 -0.45 1.78
N PRO A 368 -9.85 -0.21 0.45
CA PRO A 368 -10.91 0.58 -0.16
C PRO A 368 -12.31 0.04 0.15
N TRP A 369 -13.26 0.96 0.31
CA TRP A 369 -14.68 0.63 0.37
C TRP A 369 -15.14 -0.11 -0.90
N PRO A 370 -16.24 -0.89 -0.86
CA PRO A 370 -16.85 -1.40 -2.08
C PRO A 370 -17.12 -0.26 -3.09
N GLY A 371 -16.65 -0.41 -4.32
CA GLY A 371 -16.78 0.60 -5.39
C GLY A 371 -15.79 1.77 -5.29
N GLU A 372 -14.95 1.83 -4.27
CA GLU A 372 -13.89 2.83 -4.15
C GLU A 372 -12.61 2.35 -4.84
N GLY A 373 -12.03 3.23 -5.68
CA GLY A 373 -10.73 2.97 -6.27
C GLY A 373 -9.59 3.19 -5.27
N GLU A 374 -8.52 2.42 -5.39
CA GLU A 374 -7.31 2.50 -4.53
C GLU A 374 -6.78 3.93 -4.43
N GLU A 375 -6.76 4.69 -5.53
CA GLU A 375 -6.26 6.05 -5.53
C GLU A 375 -7.07 7.00 -4.64
N ARG A 376 -8.40 6.87 -4.64
CA ARG A 376 -9.29 7.69 -3.81
C ARG A 376 -9.12 7.32 -2.34
N PHE A 377 -9.03 6.03 -2.04
CA PHE A 377 -8.75 5.55 -0.69
C PHE A 377 -7.43 6.14 -0.15
N LEU A 378 -6.37 6.12 -0.96
CA LEU A 378 -5.10 6.72 -0.58
C LEU A 378 -5.18 8.24 -0.43
N ASP A 379 -5.95 8.93 -1.28
CA ASP A 379 -6.19 10.37 -1.13
C ASP A 379 -6.85 10.69 0.19
N ASP A 380 -7.89 9.94 0.55
CA ASP A 380 -8.66 10.21 1.75
C ASP A 380 -7.79 10.00 3.00
N LEU A 381 -6.96 8.93 3.03
CA LEU A 381 -5.95 8.73 4.08
C LEU A 381 -4.88 9.83 4.12
N ILE A 382 -4.25 10.16 2.98
CA ILE A 382 -3.13 11.11 2.92
C ILE A 382 -3.60 12.53 3.22
N LEU A 383 -4.79 12.91 2.78
CA LEU A 383 -5.33 14.26 2.93
C LEU A 383 -6.26 14.40 4.14
N ASP A 384 -6.44 13.33 4.92
CA ASP A 384 -7.28 13.31 6.13
C ASP A 384 -8.71 13.80 5.82
N ARG A 385 -9.30 13.20 4.78
CA ARG A 385 -10.67 13.51 4.35
C ARG A 385 -11.67 12.63 5.06
N ALA A 386 -12.95 12.98 4.92
CA ALA A 386 -14.03 12.19 5.51
C ALA A 386 -13.92 10.70 5.22
N GLY A 387 -13.59 10.32 3.98
CA GLY A 387 -13.44 8.93 3.53
C GLY A 387 -12.36 8.10 4.25
N ALA A 388 -11.48 8.71 5.04
CA ALA A 388 -10.33 8.03 5.65
C ALA A 388 -10.73 7.03 6.75
N ASP A 389 -11.83 7.26 7.46
CA ASP A 389 -12.24 6.40 8.57
C ASP A 389 -12.89 5.10 8.03
N HIS A 390 -12.30 3.98 8.40
CA HIS A 390 -12.72 2.66 7.94
C HIS A 390 -13.17 1.76 9.09
N SER A 391 -13.52 2.37 10.22
CA SER A 391 -14.05 1.68 11.41
C SER A 391 -15.36 0.93 11.14
N ALA A 392 -15.76 0.07 12.08
CA ALA A 392 -17.06 -0.59 12.03
C ALA A 392 -18.21 0.43 12.09
N LEU A 393 -18.08 1.48 12.88
CA LEU A 393 -19.03 2.59 12.92
C LEU A 393 -19.14 3.31 11.57
N ALA A 394 -18.02 3.58 10.88
CA ALA A 394 -18.04 4.15 9.54
C ALA A 394 -18.72 3.24 8.51
N ALA A 395 -18.53 1.92 8.62
CA ALA A 395 -19.24 0.95 7.78
C ALA A 395 -20.76 1.02 8.01
N LEU A 396 -21.20 1.14 9.27
CA LEU A 396 -22.61 1.31 9.63
C LEU A 396 -23.19 2.62 9.07
N TRP A 397 -22.46 3.73 9.22
CA TRP A 397 -22.81 5.01 8.61
C TRP A 397 -23.00 4.92 7.10
N ARG A 398 -22.12 4.19 6.41
CA ARG A 398 -22.25 3.98 4.97
C ARG A 398 -23.51 3.20 4.62
N ILE A 399 -23.85 2.16 5.37
CA ILE A 399 -25.08 1.37 5.16
C ILE A 399 -26.32 2.24 5.33
N VAL A 400 -26.35 3.07 6.38
CA VAL A 400 -27.46 4.01 6.64
C VAL A 400 -27.60 5.01 5.49
N ARG A 401 -26.49 5.61 5.04
CA ARG A 401 -26.51 6.63 3.97
C ARG A 401 -26.76 6.06 2.58
N SER A 402 -26.27 4.85 2.29
CA SER A 402 -26.48 4.20 0.99
C SER A 402 -27.84 3.51 0.89
N GLY A 403 -28.49 3.25 2.03
CA GLY A 403 -29.68 2.40 2.09
C GLY A 403 -29.41 1.01 1.55
N ARG A 404 -28.19 0.46 1.70
CA ARG A 404 -27.81 -0.81 1.08
C ARG A 404 -26.77 -1.59 1.87
N LEU A 405 -27.01 -2.90 2.02
CA LEU A 405 -26.01 -3.88 2.41
C LEU A 405 -25.44 -4.57 1.17
N ILE A 406 -24.11 -4.53 1.03
CA ILE A 406 -23.42 -5.04 -0.16
C ILE A 406 -22.96 -6.48 0.08
N ALA A 407 -23.39 -7.39 -0.78
CA ALA A 407 -23.06 -8.80 -0.71
C ALA A 407 -21.61 -9.10 -1.07
N ARG A 408 -21.06 -10.18 -0.48
CA ARG A 408 -19.70 -10.65 -0.78
C ARG A 408 -19.63 -12.18 -0.80
N GLY A 409 -18.77 -12.72 -1.66
CA GLY A 409 -18.57 -14.16 -1.83
C GLY A 409 -17.24 -14.71 -1.27
N GLU A 410 -16.37 -13.85 -0.75
CA GLU A 410 -14.97 -14.21 -0.38
C GLU A 410 -14.85 -15.36 0.62
N PHE A 411 -15.84 -15.52 1.51
CA PHE A 411 -15.88 -16.59 2.52
C PHE A 411 -17.02 -17.58 2.30
N ILE A 412 -17.68 -17.50 1.15
CA ILE A 412 -18.81 -18.36 0.80
C ILE A 412 -18.30 -19.44 -0.15
N ARG A 413 -18.56 -20.71 0.19
CA ARG A 413 -18.23 -21.83 -0.70
C ARG A 413 -18.96 -21.65 -2.04
N GLY A 414 -18.24 -21.76 -3.14
CA GLY A 414 -18.76 -21.48 -4.49
C GLY A 414 -18.69 -19.99 -4.89
N GLY A 415 -18.34 -19.08 -3.98
CA GLY A 415 -18.08 -17.67 -4.31
C GLY A 415 -19.31 -16.82 -4.58
N THR A 416 -20.52 -17.36 -4.42
CA THR A 416 -21.78 -16.63 -4.62
C THR A 416 -21.87 -15.46 -3.62
N PRO A 417 -22.03 -14.20 -4.09
CA PRO A 417 -22.18 -13.07 -3.19
C PRO A 417 -23.46 -13.17 -2.36
N VAL A 418 -23.32 -13.10 -1.04
CA VAL A 418 -24.45 -13.05 -0.10
C VAL A 418 -24.26 -11.95 0.95
N VAL A 419 -25.37 -11.52 1.56
CA VAL A 419 -25.37 -10.85 2.86
C VAL A 419 -25.70 -11.90 3.92
N SER A 420 -24.75 -12.13 4.83
CA SER A 420 -24.92 -13.03 5.97
C SER A 420 -25.54 -12.31 7.17
N TRP A 421 -26.35 -13.05 7.91
CA TRP A 421 -27.06 -12.64 9.10
C TRP A 421 -26.96 -13.72 10.17
N THR A 422 -27.21 -13.38 11.43
CA THR A 422 -27.39 -14.34 12.51
C THR A 422 -28.75 -14.16 13.16
N ALA A 423 -29.41 -15.28 13.50
CA ALA A 423 -30.62 -15.28 14.32
C ALA A 423 -30.32 -15.29 15.84
N VAL A 424 -29.05 -15.17 16.24
CA VAL A 424 -28.65 -15.06 17.66
C VAL A 424 -29.03 -13.66 18.19
N PRO A 425 -29.70 -13.57 19.35
CA PRO A 425 -30.01 -12.30 20.01
C PRO A 425 -28.77 -11.47 20.34
N LEU A 426 -28.87 -10.13 20.30
CA LEU A 426 -27.73 -9.24 20.58
C LEU A 426 -27.05 -9.51 21.93
N SER A 427 -27.83 -9.82 22.98
CA SER A 427 -27.32 -10.17 24.31
C SER A 427 -26.49 -11.46 24.34
N GLU A 428 -26.66 -12.34 23.35
CA GLU A 428 -25.98 -13.63 23.22
C GLU A 428 -24.80 -13.60 22.25
N LEU A 429 -24.55 -12.47 21.57
CA LEU A 429 -23.43 -12.35 20.61
C LEU A 429 -22.07 -12.18 21.31
N SER A 430 -22.02 -11.55 22.48
CA SER A 430 -20.75 -11.30 23.18
C SER A 430 -19.98 -12.60 23.51
N PRO A 431 -20.62 -13.68 24.01
CA PRO A 431 -19.96 -14.98 24.18
C PRO A 431 -19.42 -15.61 22.89
N LEU A 432 -20.03 -15.31 21.73
CA LEU A 432 -19.61 -15.84 20.43
C LEU A 432 -18.47 -15.02 19.81
N ARG A 433 -18.23 -13.81 20.30
CA ARG A 433 -17.21 -12.89 19.78
C ARG A 433 -15.81 -13.46 19.97
N THR A 434 -15.28 -14.04 18.90
CA THR A 434 -13.95 -14.65 18.87
C THR A 434 -13.04 -13.91 17.89
N TYR A 435 -11.79 -13.64 18.28
CA TYR A 435 -10.79 -13.10 17.37
C TYR A 435 -10.21 -14.20 16.50
N ARG A 436 -10.33 -14.05 15.18
CA ARG A 436 -9.76 -14.98 14.19
C ARG A 436 -8.42 -14.45 13.70
N ALA A 437 -7.35 -14.89 14.35
CA ALA A 437 -5.98 -14.45 14.05
C ALA A 437 -5.60 -14.57 12.56
N HIS A 438 -6.01 -15.66 11.89
CA HIS A 438 -5.75 -15.88 10.47
C HIS A 438 -6.50 -14.91 9.53
N LEU A 439 -7.58 -14.30 10.02
CA LEU A 439 -8.36 -13.28 9.30
C LEU A 439 -8.06 -11.86 9.78
N GLY A 440 -7.30 -11.71 10.86
CA GLY A 440 -7.01 -10.42 11.49
C GLY A 440 -8.24 -9.66 11.97
N ARG A 441 -9.33 -10.36 12.36
CA ARG A 441 -10.61 -9.73 12.72
C ARG A 441 -11.42 -10.51 13.74
N TRP A 442 -12.38 -9.83 14.38
CA TRP A 442 -13.44 -10.45 15.17
C TRP A 442 -14.58 -10.94 14.27
N ASP A 443 -15.25 -12.03 14.65
CA ASP A 443 -16.42 -12.54 13.90
C ASP A 443 -17.65 -11.64 14.09
N PHE A 444 -17.87 -11.18 15.33
CA PHE A 444 -18.93 -10.26 15.69
C PHE A 444 -18.34 -8.99 16.31
N GLU A 445 -18.54 -7.86 15.66
CA GLU A 445 -18.25 -6.54 16.24
C GLU A 445 -19.54 -5.94 16.83
N PRO A 446 -19.44 -5.09 17.87
CA PRO A 446 -20.61 -4.53 18.56
C PRO A 446 -21.29 -3.38 17.78
N TYR A 447 -21.27 -3.44 16.45
CA TYR A 447 -21.86 -2.45 15.55
C TYR A 447 -22.67 -3.16 14.47
N GLY A 448 -23.89 -2.70 14.19
CA GLY A 448 -24.63 -3.27 13.07
C GLY A 448 -26.09 -2.87 12.99
N ILE A 449 -26.83 -3.68 12.24
CA ILE A 449 -28.28 -3.53 12.03
C ILE A 449 -28.98 -4.86 12.31
N CYS A 450 -30.09 -4.80 13.03
CA CYS A 450 -31.03 -5.91 13.17
C CYS A 450 -32.27 -5.59 12.35
N ILE A 451 -32.73 -6.54 11.53
CA ILE A 451 -33.92 -6.39 10.67
C ILE A 451 -34.91 -7.49 10.99
N ARG A 452 -36.21 -7.16 11.02
CA ARG A 452 -37.29 -8.12 11.22
C ARG A 452 -37.16 -9.32 10.27
N ARG A 453 -37.17 -10.52 10.84
CA ARG A 453 -36.94 -11.79 10.13
C ARG A 453 -37.96 -11.98 9.01
N ASP A 454 -39.23 -11.69 9.26
CA ASP A 454 -40.31 -11.85 8.29
C ASP A 454 -40.16 -10.91 7.08
N TRP A 455 -39.58 -9.71 7.29
CA TRP A 455 -39.30 -8.77 6.21
C TRP A 455 -38.19 -9.29 5.29
N LEU A 456 -37.11 -9.82 5.88
CA LEU A 456 -36.00 -10.42 5.13
C LEU A 456 -36.39 -11.72 4.42
N GLN A 457 -37.20 -12.57 5.08
CA GLN A 457 -37.71 -13.81 4.50
C GLN A 457 -38.55 -13.58 3.25
N ARG A 458 -39.44 -12.57 3.28
CA ARG A 458 -40.24 -12.18 2.10
C ARG A 458 -39.39 -11.72 0.91
N ARG A 459 -38.13 -11.37 1.15
CA ARG A 459 -37.14 -10.96 0.15
C ARG A 459 -36.12 -12.04 -0.18
N GLY A 460 -36.34 -13.28 0.28
CA GLY A 460 -35.52 -14.43 -0.09
C GLY A 460 -34.36 -14.72 0.85
N ALA A 461 -34.29 -14.09 2.02
CA ALA A 461 -33.37 -14.53 3.06
C ALA A 461 -33.80 -15.89 3.63
N ARG A 462 -32.86 -16.83 3.75
CA ARG A 462 -33.12 -18.21 4.19
C ARG A 462 -32.10 -18.65 5.24
N PRO A 463 -32.49 -19.57 6.15
CA PRO A 463 -31.53 -20.17 7.06
C PRO A 463 -30.53 -21.02 6.28
N VAL A 464 -29.31 -21.08 6.82
CA VAL A 464 -28.25 -21.91 6.27
C VAL A 464 -28.47 -23.40 6.57
N LEU A 465 -28.06 -24.25 5.62
CA LEU A 465 -28.02 -25.70 5.69
C LEU A 465 -26.65 -26.15 6.22
N TYR A 466 -26.63 -26.72 7.43
CA TYR A 466 -25.40 -27.19 8.08
C TYR A 466 -25.11 -28.65 7.77
N GLY A 467 -24.04 -28.90 7.01
CA GLY A 467 -23.67 -30.23 6.54
C GLY A 467 -22.17 -30.48 6.44
N ASP A 468 -21.83 -31.58 5.78
CA ASP A 468 -20.48 -32.01 5.45
C ASP A 468 -20.21 -31.88 3.94
N ASP A 469 -19.03 -32.32 3.49
CA ASP A 469 -18.65 -32.23 2.08
C ASP A 469 -19.55 -33.08 1.14
N PRO A 470 -19.95 -34.32 1.49
CA PRO A 470 -20.95 -35.07 0.72
C PRO A 470 -22.27 -34.33 0.55
N MET A 471 -22.82 -33.74 1.63
CA MET A 471 -24.05 -32.96 1.53
C MET A 471 -23.89 -31.80 0.54
N TRP A 472 -22.75 -31.10 0.54
CA TRP A 472 -22.50 -30.04 -0.44
C TRP A 472 -22.55 -30.53 -1.89
N ASP A 473 -21.94 -31.68 -2.17
CA ASP A 473 -21.87 -32.23 -3.53
C ASP A 473 -23.26 -32.62 -4.07
N GLU A 474 -24.21 -32.92 -3.18
CA GLU A 474 -25.62 -33.22 -3.50
C GLU A 474 -26.50 -31.96 -3.65
N LEU A 475 -26.05 -30.80 -3.18
CA LEU A 475 -26.84 -29.57 -3.25
C LEU A 475 -26.93 -29.02 -4.67
N SER A 476 -28.14 -28.60 -5.05
CA SER A 476 -28.37 -27.84 -6.27
C SER A 476 -27.65 -26.48 -6.23
N ALA A 477 -27.34 -25.92 -7.40
CA ALA A 477 -26.71 -24.60 -7.50
C ALA A 477 -27.51 -23.48 -6.79
N GLU A 478 -28.83 -23.63 -6.68
CA GLU A 478 -29.70 -22.69 -5.95
C GLU A 478 -29.59 -22.82 -4.42
N ALA A 479 -29.34 -24.03 -3.92
CA ALA A 479 -29.21 -24.30 -2.49
C ALA A 479 -27.78 -24.07 -1.97
N GLN A 480 -26.77 -24.19 -2.83
CA GLN A 480 -25.36 -24.02 -2.49
C GLN A 480 -25.02 -22.71 -1.75
N PRO A 481 -25.54 -21.51 -2.13
CA PRO A 481 -25.28 -20.28 -1.39
C PRO A 481 -25.67 -20.35 0.08
N PHE A 482 -26.60 -21.24 0.44
CA PHE A 482 -27.10 -21.43 1.79
C PHE A 482 -26.40 -22.56 2.54
N PHE A 483 -25.32 -23.16 2.03
CA PHE A 483 -24.57 -24.21 2.74
C PHE A 483 -23.50 -23.64 3.68
N GLN A 484 -23.34 -24.26 4.84
CA GLN A 484 -22.22 -24.04 5.76
C GLN A 484 -21.73 -25.37 6.33
N LYS A 485 -20.42 -25.51 6.50
CA LYS A 485 -19.89 -26.68 7.21
C LYS A 485 -20.42 -26.67 8.64
N ARG A 486 -20.99 -27.78 9.10
CA ARG A 486 -21.46 -27.91 10.48
C ARG A 486 -20.32 -27.68 11.47
N GLU A 487 -19.19 -28.31 11.20
CA GLU A 487 -18.02 -28.26 12.06
C GLU A 487 -16.74 -28.09 11.25
N SER A 488 -15.72 -27.53 11.88
CA SER A 488 -14.36 -27.47 11.33
C SER A 488 -13.32 -27.67 12.43
N ARG A 489 -12.05 -27.83 12.04
CA ARG A 489 -10.93 -27.92 12.98
C ARG A 489 -9.93 -26.79 12.74
N THR A 490 -9.44 -26.19 13.82
CA THR A 490 -8.30 -25.27 13.76
C THR A 490 -7.02 -26.02 13.42
N ALA A 491 -5.95 -25.29 13.09
CA ALA A 491 -4.61 -25.86 12.97
C ALA A 491 -4.11 -26.55 14.25
N SER A 492 -4.63 -26.18 15.42
CA SER A 492 -4.34 -26.83 16.71
C SER A 492 -5.24 -28.04 17.01
N GLY A 493 -6.10 -28.44 16.06
CA GLY A 493 -7.02 -29.56 16.20
C GLY A 493 -8.29 -29.25 17.01
N LYS A 494 -8.49 -28.00 17.46
CA LYS A 494 -9.71 -27.60 18.18
C LYS A 494 -10.90 -27.61 17.23
N GLN A 495 -11.96 -28.32 17.62
CA GLN A 495 -13.21 -28.36 16.88
C GLN A 495 -13.98 -27.04 17.08
N ILE A 496 -14.53 -26.51 15.98
CA ILE A 496 -15.40 -25.34 15.94
C ILE A 496 -16.74 -25.81 15.41
N ASP A 497 -17.79 -25.65 16.22
CA ASP A 497 -19.17 -25.82 15.82
C ASP A 497 -19.69 -24.49 15.24
N TRP A 498 -20.12 -24.50 13.99
CA TRP A 498 -20.64 -23.31 13.30
C TRP A 498 -22.16 -23.16 13.44
N THR A 499 -22.86 -24.17 13.96
CA THR A 499 -24.33 -24.13 14.12
C THR A 499 -24.76 -23.12 15.18
N VAL A 500 -23.86 -22.80 16.12
CA VAL A 500 -24.08 -21.78 17.17
C VAL A 500 -24.34 -20.39 16.60
N GLU A 501 -23.87 -20.08 15.39
CA GLU A 501 -24.08 -18.79 14.74
C GLU A 501 -25.51 -18.62 14.20
N ARG A 502 -26.28 -19.70 14.08
CA ARG A 502 -27.66 -19.70 13.53
C ARG A 502 -27.75 -18.82 12.28
N GLU A 503 -26.88 -19.08 11.31
CA GLU A 503 -26.64 -18.20 10.15
C GLU A 503 -27.85 -18.21 9.20
N TRP A 504 -28.14 -17.04 8.64
CA TRP A 504 -29.06 -16.82 7.54
C TRP A 504 -28.34 -16.08 6.42
N ARG A 505 -28.75 -16.30 5.18
CA ARG A 505 -28.15 -15.62 4.01
C ARG A 505 -29.23 -15.04 3.11
N HIS A 506 -28.89 -13.94 2.46
CA HIS A 506 -29.63 -13.36 1.34
C HIS A 506 -28.69 -13.30 0.14
N VAL A 507 -29.11 -13.80 -1.03
CA VAL A 507 -28.28 -13.79 -2.24
C VAL A 507 -28.29 -12.40 -2.87
N GLY A 508 -27.11 -11.84 -3.13
CA GLY A 508 -26.97 -10.48 -3.62
C GLY A 508 -27.21 -9.41 -2.56
N ASP A 509 -27.04 -8.15 -2.97
CA ASP A 509 -27.20 -6.96 -2.14
C ASP A 509 -28.63 -6.89 -1.54
N VAL A 510 -28.76 -6.29 -0.35
CA VAL A 510 -30.06 -5.99 0.26
C VAL A 510 -30.31 -4.50 0.19
N ASP A 511 -31.37 -4.11 -0.51
CA ASP A 511 -31.86 -2.74 -0.56
C ASP A 511 -32.69 -2.42 0.69
N LEU A 512 -32.30 -1.37 1.41
CA LEU A 512 -32.91 -0.91 2.65
C LEU A 512 -33.79 0.34 2.45
N ASN A 513 -33.90 0.88 1.23
CA ASN A 513 -34.69 2.09 0.98
C ASN A 513 -36.19 1.90 1.23
N GLU A 514 -36.68 0.65 1.11
CA GLU A 514 -38.07 0.28 1.41
C GLU A 514 -38.27 -0.28 2.84
N LEU A 515 -37.24 -0.24 3.69
CA LEU A 515 -37.29 -0.84 5.02
C LEU A 515 -38.05 0.09 5.98
N PRO A 516 -39.22 -0.33 6.53
CA PRO A 516 -39.97 0.50 7.46
C PRO A 516 -39.16 0.87 8.71
N ALA A 517 -39.45 2.03 9.29
CA ALA A 517 -38.74 2.55 10.46
C ALA A 517 -38.84 1.62 11.69
N ASP A 518 -39.94 0.88 11.83
CA ASP A 518 -40.22 -0.10 12.89
C ASP A 518 -39.70 -1.51 12.58
N ALA A 519 -39.24 -1.75 11.36
CA ALA A 519 -38.75 -3.06 10.91
C ALA A 519 -37.24 -3.27 11.15
N ALA A 520 -36.54 -2.26 11.67
CA ALA A 520 -35.11 -2.33 11.92
C ALA A 520 -34.69 -1.55 13.16
N LEU A 521 -33.53 -1.91 13.69
CA LEU A 521 -32.82 -1.12 14.69
C LEU A 521 -31.32 -1.20 14.42
N LEU A 522 -30.61 -0.10 14.63
CA LEU A 522 -29.15 -0.07 14.62
C LEU A 522 -28.64 -0.34 16.03
N PHE A 523 -27.42 -0.86 16.17
CA PHE A 523 -26.80 -1.02 17.49
C PHE A 523 -25.33 -0.59 17.48
N VAL A 524 -24.91 0.00 18.59
CA VAL A 524 -23.55 0.52 18.85
C VAL A 524 -23.16 0.31 20.32
N PRO A 525 -21.86 0.29 20.68
CA PRO A 525 -21.44 0.05 22.06
C PRO A 525 -21.52 1.29 22.96
N ALA A 526 -21.56 2.51 22.41
CA ALA A 526 -21.50 3.75 23.19
C ALA A 526 -22.65 4.72 22.90
N GLU A 527 -23.15 5.37 23.95
CA GLU A 527 -24.25 6.35 23.86
C GLU A 527 -23.88 7.58 23.02
N ALA A 528 -22.61 8.00 23.03
CA ALA A 528 -22.14 9.10 22.19
C ALA A 528 -22.26 8.75 20.69
N GLU A 529 -21.89 7.54 20.30
CA GLU A 529 -22.01 7.05 18.93
C GLU A 529 -23.48 6.88 18.53
N ALA A 530 -24.33 6.44 19.47
CA ALA A 530 -25.77 6.30 19.25
C ALA A 530 -26.41 7.65 18.94
N ARG A 531 -26.06 8.69 19.71
CA ARG A 531 -26.52 10.07 19.45
C ARG A 531 -26.09 10.59 18.09
N GLN A 532 -24.86 10.31 17.68
CA GLN A 532 -24.37 10.70 16.35
C GLN A 532 -25.15 9.99 15.25
N LEU A 533 -25.33 8.67 15.35
CA LEU A 533 -25.98 7.85 14.33
C LEU A 533 -27.49 8.16 14.23
N ALA A 534 -28.14 8.35 15.37
CA ALA A 534 -29.56 8.71 15.47
C ALA A 534 -29.90 10.00 14.70
N ALA A 535 -28.97 10.96 14.63
CA ALA A 535 -29.18 12.22 13.92
C ALA A 535 -29.38 12.06 12.40
N ALA A 536 -28.99 10.93 11.82
CA ALA A 536 -29.08 10.67 10.38
C ALA A 536 -29.71 9.31 10.03
N SER A 537 -30.12 8.54 11.02
CA SER A 537 -30.72 7.22 10.84
C SER A 537 -32.23 7.33 10.66
N PRO A 538 -32.83 6.57 9.72
CA PRO A 538 -34.27 6.40 9.66
C PRO A 538 -34.80 5.37 10.67
N TRP A 539 -33.92 4.60 11.32
CA TRP A 539 -34.26 3.54 12.27
C TRP A 539 -33.79 3.87 13.70
N PRO A 540 -34.50 3.39 14.74
CA PRO A 540 -34.06 3.48 16.13
C PRO A 540 -32.64 2.97 16.35
N VAL A 541 -31.95 3.50 17.36
CA VAL A 541 -30.58 3.09 17.71
C VAL A 541 -30.54 2.53 19.13
N ALA A 542 -30.04 1.31 19.29
CA ALA A 542 -29.83 0.66 20.57
C ALA A 542 -28.37 0.81 21.05
N VAL A 543 -28.19 1.05 22.35
CA VAL A 543 -26.88 1.00 23.01
C VAL A 543 -26.70 -0.37 23.64
N LEU A 544 -25.64 -1.08 23.28
CA LEU A 544 -25.29 -2.34 23.93
C LEU A 544 -24.75 -2.06 25.34
N ALA A 545 -25.48 -2.47 26.38
CA ALA A 545 -25.04 -2.28 27.75
C ALA A 545 -23.78 -3.11 28.04
N GLY A 546 -22.63 -2.45 28.21
CA GLY A 546 -21.43 -2.99 28.85
C GLY A 546 -20.71 -4.13 28.12
N GLY A 547 -19.86 -3.78 27.15
CA GLY A 547 -18.78 -4.65 26.67
C GLY A 547 -17.50 -3.84 26.51
N ARG A 548 -16.64 -3.84 27.54
CA ARG A 548 -15.22 -3.50 27.36
C ARG A 548 -14.49 -4.69 26.75
#